data_AF-A0A453FLV8-F1
#
_entry.id   AF-A0A453FLV8-F1
#
_cell.length_a   1.000
_cell.length_b   1.000
_cell.length_c   1.000
_cell.angle_alpha   90.00
_cell.angle_beta   90.00
_cell.angle_gamma   90.00
#
_symmetry.space_group_name_H-M   'P 1'
#
loop_
_entity.id
_entity.type
_entity.pdbx_description
1 polymer ?
#
loop_
_entity_poly.entity_id
_entity_poly.type
_entity_poly.pdbx_seq_one_letter_code
_entity_poly.pdbx_strand_id
1 'polypeptide(L)'
;AEAHMFTTFKVARDHDLAAQIGRDLFFDLVDYEKIHPIRVLKDMPFNQVKEEFSKEFGIPVHSQRFWWWSKRQNNTYRPTRPLTQQEESYTVGQLKDAAIRMNSSELRLYLEVVQENHLTLASRTKDDILLFFKLYDPEKEELRYVGNLLLKASSKPSDIVPKLNEIAGFQHDEDIELYEVCFDVIRIGVEFFPFKKSFGSTMTFYLYLCRK
;
A
#
# COMPACT_ATOMS: atom_id res chain seq x y z
N ALA A 1 27.22 -23.11 9.96
CA ALA A 1 27.64 -21.92 10.72
C ALA A 1 27.41 -20.59 9.96
N GLU A 2 26.61 -20.55 8.89
CA GLU A 2 26.46 -19.37 8.01
C GLU A 2 25.18 -18.55 8.25
N ALA A 3 24.33 -18.96 9.20
CA ALA A 3 23.03 -18.32 9.44
C ALA A 3 23.14 -16.82 9.76
N HIS A 4 24.26 -16.38 10.33
CA HIS A 4 24.53 -14.98 10.67
C HIS A 4 24.78 -14.08 9.44
N MET A 5 25.08 -14.67 8.26
CA MET A 5 25.30 -13.92 7.01
C MET A 5 23.99 -13.60 6.30
N PHE A 6 22.92 -14.31 6.63
CA PHE A 6 21.60 -14.10 6.03
C PHE A 6 20.75 -13.16 6.87
N THR A 7 19.80 -12.53 6.21
CA THR A 7 18.72 -11.80 6.85
C THR A 7 17.41 -12.09 6.16
N THR A 8 16.33 -11.90 6.92
CA THR A 8 14.96 -12.01 6.44
C THR A 8 14.30 -10.63 6.42
N PHE A 9 13.50 -10.39 5.38
CA PHE A 9 12.61 -9.25 5.25
C PHE A 9 11.30 -9.70 4.57
N LYS A 10 10.28 -8.83 4.57
CA LYS A 10 8.96 -9.13 4.01
C LYS A 10 8.54 -8.02 3.05
N VAL A 11 7.94 -8.40 1.94
CA VAL A 11 7.37 -7.45 0.97
C VAL A 11 5.92 -7.80 0.68
N ALA A 12 5.01 -6.87 0.96
CA ALA A 12 3.61 -6.98 0.54
C ALA A 12 3.39 -6.36 -0.84
N ARG A 13 2.45 -6.92 -1.61
CA ARG A 13 2.00 -6.44 -2.92
C ARG A 13 0.47 -6.30 -2.92
N ASP A 14 -0.07 -5.66 -3.95
CA ASP A 14 -1.52 -5.60 -4.18
C ASP A 14 -2.19 -6.98 -4.18
N HIS A 15 -1.49 -8.00 -4.67
CA HIS A 15 -1.96 -9.38 -4.61
C HIS A 15 -2.21 -9.85 -3.16
N ASP A 16 -1.31 -9.52 -2.24
CA ASP A 16 -1.42 -9.92 -0.83
C ASP A 16 -2.53 -9.14 -0.11
N LEU A 17 -2.69 -7.85 -0.45
CA LEU A 17 -3.82 -7.03 0.02
C LEU A 17 -5.16 -7.63 -0.44
N ALA A 18 -5.28 -7.94 -1.73
CA ALA A 18 -6.48 -8.57 -2.30
C ALA A 18 -6.77 -9.95 -1.70
N ALA A 19 -5.73 -10.72 -1.36
CA ALA A 19 -5.89 -12.04 -0.76
C ALA A 19 -6.34 -11.99 0.70
N GLN A 20 -6.09 -10.90 1.44
CA GLN A 20 -6.39 -10.82 2.87
C GLN A 20 -7.60 -9.96 3.19
N ILE A 21 -7.84 -8.88 2.44
CA ILE A 21 -8.99 -8.00 2.65
C ILE A 21 -10.29 -8.79 2.39
N GLY A 22 -11.21 -8.74 3.37
CA GLY A 22 -12.50 -9.44 3.30
C GLY A 22 -12.54 -10.82 3.96
N ARG A 23 -11.39 -11.40 4.33
CA ARG A 23 -11.34 -12.75 4.94
C ARG A 23 -11.45 -12.74 6.46
N ASP A 24 -10.83 -11.77 7.10
CA ASP A 24 -10.85 -11.58 8.55
C ASP A 24 -11.38 -10.18 8.87
N LEU A 25 -11.82 -9.95 10.13
CA LEU A 25 -12.12 -8.61 10.68
C LEU A 25 -10.81 -7.80 10.88
N PHE A 26 -9.98 -7.77 9.86
CA PHE A 26 -8.67 -7.16 9.86
C PHE A 26 -8.75 -5.81 9.17
N PHE A 27 -8.72 -4.75 9.98
CA PHE A 27 -8.87 -3.38 9.52
C PHE A 27 -7.65 -2.85 8.76
N ASP A 28 -6.48 -3.44 8.99
CA ASP A 28 -5.28 -2.99 8.30
C ASP A 28 -5.29 -3.38 6.82
N LEU A 29 -4.30 -2.90 6.07
CA LEU A 29 -4.18 -3.26 4.65
C LEU A 29 -3.74 -4.71 4.47
N VAL A 30 -2.84 -5.20 5.32
CA VAL A 30 -2.32 -6.56 5.24
C VAL A 30 -1.67 -6.99 6.56
N ASP A 31 -1.89 -8.24 6.95
CA ASP A 31 -1.22 -8.88 8.08
C ASP A 31 0.14 -9.41 7.61
N TYR A 32 1.21 -8.76 8.08
CA TYR A 32 2.58 -9.13 7.75
C TYR A 32 3.01 -10.46 8.35
N GLU A 33 2.30 -11.02 9.33
CA GLU A 33 2.60 -12.37 9.81
C GLU A 33 2.23 -13.44 8.78
N LYS A 34 1.30 -13.13 7.87
CA LYS A 34 0.88 -14.00 6.77
C LYS A 34 1.68 -13.78 5.47
N ILE A 35 2.57 -12.78 5.45
CA ILE A 35 3.42 -12.49 4.28
C ILE A 35 4.64 -13.40 4.27
N HIS A 36 4.93 -13.98 3.10
CA HIS A 36 6.06 -14.88 2.93
C HIS A 36 7.39 -14.17 3.23
N PRO A 37 8.21 -14.69 4.16
CA PRO A 37 9.51 -14.12 4.47
C PRO A 37 10.53 -14.42 3.36
N ILE A 38 11.25 -13.38 2.93
CA ILE A 38 12.29 -13.48 1.92
C ILE A 38 13.64 -13.49 2.63
N ARG A 39 14.42 -14.56 2.42
CA ARG A 39 15.72 -14.76 3.04
C ARG A 39 16.83 -14.57 2.02
N VAL A 40 17.69 -13.59 2.27
CA VAL A 40 18.79 -13.18 1.39
C VAL A 40 20.07 -12.94 2.18
N LEU A 41 21.20 -12.81 1.49
CA LEU A 41 22.45 -12.39 2.13
C LEU A 41 22.37 -10.94 2.59
N LYS A 42 22.98 -10.62 3.73
CA LYS A 42 22.99 -9.25 4.27
C LYS A 42 23.70 -8.24 3.37
N ASP A 43 24.75 -8.67 2.68
CA ASP A 43 25.57 -7.86 1.77
C ASP A 43 24.98 -7.76 0.35
N MET A 44 23.89 -8.49 0.07
CA MET A 44 23.20 -8.41 -1.21
C MET A 44 22.73 -6.97 -1.46
N PRO A 45 23.13 -6.34 -2.59
CA PRO A 45 22.63 -5.03 -2.97
C PRO A 45 21.12 -5.07 -3.20
N PHE A 46 20.38 -4.06 -2.73
CA PHE A 46 18.93 -4.04 -2.89
C PHE A 46 18.51 -4.00 -4.36
N ASN A 47 19.30 -3.38 -5.25
CA ASN A 47 19.07 -3.45 -6.69
C ASN A 47 19.03 -4.88 -7.25
N GLN A 48 19.83 -5.80 -6.68
CA GLN A 48 19.78 -7.20 -7.09
C GLN A 48 18.46 -7.88 -6.65
N VAL A 49 17.89 -7.47 -5.51
CA VAL A 49 16.55 -7.91 -5.09
C VAL A 49 15.49 -7.45 -6.09
N LYS A 50 15.60 -6.22 -6.61
CA LYS A 50 14.68 -5.71 -7.66
C LYS A 50 14.74 -6.59 -8.93
N GLU A 51 15.94 -7.00 -9.33
CA GLU A 51 16.13 -7.91 -10.47
C GLU A 51 15.54 -9.31 -10.24
N GLU A 52 15.67 -9.85 -9.03
CA GLU A 52 15.05 -11.13 -8.66
C GLU A 52 13.53 -11.03 -8.70
N PHE A 53 12.96 -9.95 -8.18
CA PHE A 53 11.52 -9.70 -8.21
C PHE A 53 11.00 -9.49 -9.64
N SER A 54 11.81 -8.90 -10.50
CA SER A 54 11.51 -8.77 -11.93
C SER A 54 11.36 -10.14 -12.59
N LYS A 55 12.27 -11.07 -12.27
CA LYS A 55 12.22 -12.45 -12.79
C LYS A 55 11.07 -13.27 -12.19
N GLU A 56 10.83 -13.15 -10.89
CA GLU A 56 9.84 -13.95 -10.18
C GLU A 56 8.41 -13.49 -10.46
N PHE A 57 8.18 -12.17 -10.49
CA PHE A 57 6.84 -11.59 -10.60
C PHE A 57 6.55 -10.97 -11.96
N GLY A 58 7.54 -10.89 -12.85
CA GLY A 58 7.39 -10.26 -14.16
C GLY A 58 7.22 -8.74 -14.11
N ILE A 59 7.63 -8.10 -13.01
CA ILE A 59 7.47 -6.65 -12.80
C ILE A 59 8.81 -5.96 -13.16
N PRO A 60 8.89 -5.14 -14.23
CA PRO A 60 10.15 -4.49 -14.60
C PRO A 60 10.73 -3.64 -13.47
N VAL A 61 12.06 -3.62 -13.32
CA VAL A 61 12.76 -2.91 -12.22
C VAL A 61 12.39 -1.43 -12.12
N HIS A 62 12.15 -0.77 -13.27
CA HIS A 62 11.73 0.63 -13.32
C HIS A 62 10.27 0.85 -12.89
N SER A 63 9.43 -0.17 -12.97
CA SER A 63 8.05 -0.18 -12.47
C SER A 63 7.96 -0.54 -10.99
N GLN A 64 9.06 -0.94 -10.36
CA GLN A 64 9.08 -1.31 -8.94
C GLN A 64 9.39 -0.10 -8.06
N ARG A 65 8.40 0.32 -7.25
CA ARG A 65 8.62 1.31 -6.19
C ARG A 65 8.39 0.69 -4.82
N PHE A 66 9.42 0.67 -4.00
CA PHE A 66 9.36 0.12 -2.65
C PHE A 66 9.04 1.20 -1.62
N TRP A 67 8.22 0.86 -0.64
CA TRP A 67 7.75 1.74 0.42
C TRP A 67 8.08 1.17 1.79
N TRP A 68 8.53 2.04 2.70
CA TRP A 68 8.63 1.69 4.11
C TRP A 68 7.26 1.38 4.68
N TRP A 69 7.10 0.21 5.28
CA TRP A 69 5.90 -0.15 6.02
C TRP A 69 6.15 0.04 7.51
N SER A 70 5.42 0.94 8.15
CA SER A 70 5.70 1.30 9.55
C SER A 70 4.42 1.49 10.35
N LYS A 71 4.55 1.28 11.66
CA LYS A 71 3.47 1.44 12.62
C LYS A 71 3.15 2.92 12.84
N ARG A 72 1.87 3.27 12.85
CA ARG A 72 1.36 4.58 13.24
C ARG A 72 1.07 4.63 14.74
N GLN A 73 0.81 5.83 15.25
CA GLN A 73 0.43 6.05 16.65
C GLN A 73 -0.86 5.31 17.05
N ASN A 74 -1.78 5.10 16.11
CA ASN A 74 -3.02 4.34 16.32
C ASN A 74 -2.84 2.82 16.16
N ASN A 75 -1.62 2.30 16.22
CA ASN A 75 -1.30 0.86 16.07
C ASN A 75 -1.60 0.19 14.72
N THR A 76 -2.09 0.93 13.71
CA THR A 76 -2.15 0.44 12.32
C THR A 76 -0.79 0.53 11.63
N TYR A 77 -0.51 -0.32 10.67
CA TYR A 77 0.71 -0.27 9.86
C TYR A 77 0.38 0.07 8.40
N ARG A 78 1.10 1.04 7.82
CA ARG A 78 0.84 1.49 6.44
C ARG A 78 2.14 1.76 5.69
N PRO A 79 2.10 1.77 4.34
CA PRO A 79 3.15 2.40 3.55
C PRO A 79 3.27 3.87 4.01
N THR A 80 4.46 4.32 4.35
CA THR A 80 4.69 5.68 4.85
C THR A 80 5.27 6.56 3.76
N ARG A 81 6.43 6.19 3.26
CA ARG A 81 7.13 6.87 2.15
C ARG A 81 7.87 5.85 1.30
N PRO A 82 8.11 6.16 0.02
CA PRO A 82 8.99 5.35 -0.80
C PRO A 82 10.42 5.35 -0.24
N LEU A 83 11.18 4.32 -0.60
CA LEU A 83 12.63 4.33 -0.45
C LEU A 83 13.20 5.48 -1.27
N THR A 84 14.18 6.17 -0.70
CA THR A 84 14.96 7.17 -1.43
C THR A 84 15.97 6.50 -2.35
N GLN A 85 16.47 7.23 -3.36
CA GLN A 85 17.52 6.72 -4.25
C GLN A 85 18.77 6.26 -3.47
N GLN A 86 19.09 6.96 -2.37
CA GLN A 86 20.18 6.56 -1.48
C GLN A 86 19.87 5.23 -0.78
N GLU A 87 18.65 5.06 -0.26
CA GLU A 87 18.23 3.80 0.38
C GLU A 87 18.18 2.64 -0.62
N GLU A 88 17.78 2.86 -1.88
CA GLU A 88 17.83 1.83 -2.92
C GLU A 88 19.27 1.41 -3.28
N SER A 89 20.26 2.25 -3.01
CA SER A 89 21.69 1.92 -3.20
C SER A 89 22.28 1.05 -2.07
N TYR A 90 21.54 0.85 -0.98
CA TYR A 90 22.01 0.07 0.17
C TYR A 90 21.97 -1.43 -0.09
N THR A 91 22.70 -2.16 0.76
CA THR A 91 22.52 -3.59 0.94
C THR A 91 21.27 -3.88 1.78
N VAL A 92 20.75 -5.11 1.69
CA VAL A 92 19.56 -5.52 2.48
C VAL A 92 19.83 -5.44 3.98
N GLY A 93 21.04 -5.75 4.42
CA GLY A 93 21.48 -5.60 5.82
C GLY A 93 21.39 -4.14 6.30
N GLN A 94 21.89 -3.20 5.50
CA GLN A 94 21.82 -1.77 5.82
C GLN A 94 20.39 -1.24 5.87
N LEU A 95 19.50 -1.70 4.96
CA LEU A 95 18.07 -1.38 5.01
C LEU A 95 17.41 -1.94 6.27
N LYS A 96 17.76 -3.16 6.67
CA LYS A 96 17.26 -3.73 7.93
C LYS A 96 17.72 -2.92 9.14
N ASP A 97 18.98 -2.51 9.18
CA ASP A 97 19.48 -1.66 10.26
C ASP A 97 18.76 -0.30 10.28
N ALA A 98 18.39 0.25 9.12
CA ALA A 98 17.56 1.45 9.01
C ALA A 98 16.14 1.22 9.58
N ALA A 99 15.52 0.08 9.29
CA ALA A 99 14.23 -0.31 9.85
C ALA A 99 14.28 -0.38 11.39
N ILE A 100 15.35 -0.96 11.94
CA ILE A 100 15.57 -1.06 13.39
C ILE A 100 15.70 0.32 14.02
N ARG A 101 16.44 1.25 13.40
CA ARG A 101 16.53 2.64 13.84
C ARG A 101 15.18 3.39 13.82
N MET A 102 14.24 2.91 13.01
CA MET A 102 12.85 3.40 12.95
C MET A 102 11.92 2.62 13.91
N ASN A 103 12.47 1.91 14.90
CA ASN A 103 11.75 1.07 15.87
C ASN A 103 10.94 -0.07 15.24
N SER A 104 11.38 -0.60 14.09
CA SER A 104 10.81 -1.82 13.51
C SER A 104 11.69 -3.04 13.84
N SER A 105 11.09 -4.12 14.35
CA SER A 105 11.79 -5.37 14.63
C SER A 105 12.16 -6.15 13.37
N GLU A 106 11.50 -5.87 12.24
CA GLU A 106 11.79 -6.45 10.93
C GLU A 106 11.70 -5.43 9.79
N LEU A 107 12.39 -5.71 8.69
CA LEU A 107 12.27 -4.94 7.46
C LEU A 107 10.97 -5.34 6.74
N ARG A 108 9.95 -4.47 6.82
CA ARG A 108 8.68 -4.60 6.11
C ARG A 108 8.61 -3.55 5.02
N LEU A 109 8.36 -3.99 3.78
CA LEU A 109 8.22 -3.11 2.63
C LEU A 109 6.92 -3.40 1.89
N TYR A 110 6.41 -2.40 1.17
CA TYR A 110 5.35 -2.59 0.18
C TYR A 110 5.87 -2.27 -1.20
N LEU A 111 5.55 -3.12 -2.18
CA LEU A 111 5.89 -2.92 -3.59
C LEU A 111 4.68 -2.35 -4.35
N GLU A 112 4.78 -1.08 -4.71
CA GLU A 112 3.88 -0.41 -5.67
C GLU A 112 4.36 -0.73 -7.09
N VAL A 113 3.46 -1.20 -7.95
CA VAL A 113 3.71 -1.38 -9.38
C VAL A 113 3.28 -0.12 -10.11
N VAL A 114 4.27 0.65 -10.57
CA VAL A 114 4.03 1.92 -11.28
C VAL A 114 3.82 1.63 -12.77
N GLN A 115 2.65 1.99 -13.30
CA GLN A 115 2.35 1.89 -14.72
C GLN A 115 3.08 2.99 -15.51
N GLU A 116 3.73 2.62 -16.60
CA GLU A 116 4.38 3.53 -17.56
C GLU A 116 3.34 4.22 -18.45
N ASN A 117 2.48 5.06 -17.86
CA ASN A 117 1.84 6.09 -18.66
C ASN A 117 2.81 7.28 -18.71
N HIS A 118 3.08 7.80 -19.91
CA HIS A 118 4.11 8.79 -20.25
C HIS A 118 4.14 10.12 -19.44
N LEU A 119 3.33 10.23 -18.38
CA LEU A 119 3.16 11.41 -17.53
C LEU A 119 3.54 11.19 -16.05
N THR A 120 3.81 9.97 -15.57
CA THR A 120 3.91 9.66 -14.12
C THR A 120 5.26 9.11 -13.63
N LEU A 121 6.34 9.27 -14.41
CA LEU A 121 7.70 9.16 -13.89
C LEU A 121 8.14 10.39 -13.08
N ALA A 122 7.30 11.42 -12.99
CA ALA A 122 7.59 12.61 -12.21
C ALA A 122 7.88 12.21 -10.75
N SER A 123 9.10 12.50 -10.31
CA SER A 123 9.55 12.42 -8.92
C SER A 123 8.44 12.88 -7.98
N ARG A 124 7.98 12.00 -7.08
CA ARG A 124 6.89 12.31 -6.14
C ARG A 124 7.19 13.65 -5.45
N THR A 125 6.26 14.58 -5.53
CA THR A 125 6.31 15.82 -4.76
C THR A 125 5.77 15.56 -3.36
N LYS A 126 6.05 16.47 -2.42
CA LYS A 126 5.47 16.40 -1.06
C LYS A 126 3.94 16.43 -1.06
N ASP A 127 3.34 16.84 -2.17
CA ASP A 127 1.91 16.91 -2.36
C ASP A 127 1.31 15.61 -2.91
N ASP A 128 2.12 14.60 -3.22
CA ASP A 128 1.59 13.31 -3.67
C ASP A 128 1.17 12.43 -2.47
N ILE A 129 0.02 11.78 -2.60
CA ILE A 129 -0.55 10.86 -1.60
C ILE A 129 -0.93 9.56 -2.30
N LEU A 130 -0.46 8.44 -1.76
CA LEU A 130 -0.90 7.12 -2.21
C LEU A 130 -2.14 6.70 -1.41
N LEU A 131 -3.23 6.41 -2.13
CA LEU A 131 -4.51 5.99 -1.58
C LEU A 131 -4.77 4.54 -1.89
N PHE A 132 -5.30 3.80 -0.91
CA PHE A 132 -5.75 2.41 -1.07
C PHE A 132 -7.26 2.36 -0.96
N PHE A 133 -7.91 1.60 -1.84
CA PHE A 133 -9.36 1.51 -1.90
C PHE A 133 -9.83 0.09 -1.62
N LYS A 134 -10.79 -0.01 -0.69
CA LYS A 134 -11.55 -1.23 -0.42
C LYS A 134 -12.99 -0.99 -0.85
N LEU A 135 -13.57 -1.84 -1.68
CA LEU A 135 -14.99 -1.78 -2.05
C LEU A 135 -15.79 -2.70 -1.15
N TYR A 136 -16.86 -2.16 -0.55
CA TYR A 136 -17.88 -2.97 0.12
C TYR A 136 -19.08 -3.21 -0.82
N ASP A 137 -19.46 -4.48 -0.98
CA ASP A 137 -20.65 -4.92 -1.69
C ASP A 137 -21.75 -5.28 -0.67
N PRO A 138 -22.78 -4.44 -0.50
CA PRO A 138 -23.82 -4.66 0.50
C PRO A 138 -24.72 -5.85 0.17
N GLU A 139 -24.86 -6.23 -1.10
CA GLU A 139 -25.69 -7.39 -1.49
C GLU A 139 -25.02 -8.71 -1.08
N LYS A 140 -23.68 -8.73 -1.07
CA LYS A 140 -22.88 -9.90 -0.69
C LYS A 140 -22.34 -9.84 0.74
N GLU A 141 -22.46 -8.69 1.39
CA GLU A 141 -21.79 -8.38 2.66
C GLU A 141 -20.27 -8.60 2.60
N GLU A 142 -19.67 -8.32 1.43
CA GLU A 142 -18.26 -8.60 1.15
C GLU A 142 -17.45 -7.31 1.03
N LEU A 143 -16.23 -7.33 1.57
CA LEU A 143 -15.26 -6.27 1.41
C LEU A 143 -14.08 -6.77 0.56
N ARG A 144 -13.77 -6.10 -0.55
CA ARG A 144 -12.65 -6.48 -1.42
C ARG A 144 -11.69 -5.32 -1.68
N TYR A 145 -10.42 -5.63 -1.87
CA TYR A 145 -9.45 -4.65 -2.37
C TYR A 145 -9.72 -4.37 -3.85
N VAL A 146 -9.70 -3.09 -4.25
CA VAL A 146 -9.91 -2.69 -5.66
C VAL A 146 -8.75 -1.93 -6.28
N GLY A 147 -7.71 -1.65 -5.51
CA GLY A 147 -6.47 -1.05 -6.00
C GLY A 147 -6.04 0.17 -5.20
N ASN A 148 -5.03 0.85 -5.74
CA ASN A 148 -4.48 2.07 -5.20
C ASN A 148 -4.39 3.16 -6.28
N LEU A 149 -4.40 4.43 -5.85
CA LEU A 149 -4.20 5.58 -6.73
C LEU A 149 -3.22 6.57 -6.10
N LEU A 150 -2.32 7.10 -6.92
CA LEU A 150 -1.48 8.22 -6.55
C LEU A 150 -2.17 9.52 -6.96
N LEU A 151 -2.45 10.39 -5.99
CA LEU A 151 -3.16 11.65 -6.19
C LEU A 151 -2.40 12.83 -5.59
N LYS A 152 -2.77 14.05 -5.99
CA LYS A 152 -2.31 15.25 -5.29
C LYS A 152 -3.16 15.48 -4.04
N ALA A 153 -2.56 16.01 -2.99
CA ALA A 153 -3.23 16.42 -1.75
C ALA A 153 -4.31 17.49 -1.99
N SER A 154 -4.24 18.21 -3.12
CA SER A 154 -5.23 19.19 -3.56
C SER A 154 -6.38 18.59 -4.38
N SER A 155 -6.30 17.32 -4.79
CA SER A 155 -7.34 16.65 -5.57
C SER A 155 -8.66 16.55 -4.80
N LYS A 156 -9.78 16.78 -5.48
CA LYS A 156 -11.11 16.65 -4.88
C LYS A 156 -11.65 15.23 -5.09
N PRO A 157 -12.50 14.72 -4.19
CA PRO A 157 -13.17 13.43 -4.37
C PRO A 157 -13.95 13.35 -5.70
N SER A 158 -14.60 14.44 -6.11
CA SER A 158 -15.34 14.53 -7.38
C SER A 158 -14.48 14.24 -8.60
N ASP A 159 -13.20 14.61 -8.55
CA ASP A 159 -12.28 14.49 -9.68
C ASP A 159 -11.81 13.04 -9.88
N ILE A 160 -11.96 12.20 -8.85
CA ILE A 160 -11.47 10.83 -8.84
C ILE A 160 -12.58 9.79 -8.97
N VAL A 161 -13.86 10.16 -8.77
CA VAL A 161 -15.02 9.27 -8.95
C VAL A 161 -14.95 8.48 -10.27
N PRO A 162 -14.67 9.10 -11.43
CA PRO A 162 -14.61 8.36 -12.68
C PRO A 162 -13.54 7.26 -12.69
N LYS A 163 -12.37 7.56 -12.07
CA LYS A 163 -11.29 6.58 -11.95
C LYS A 163 -11.66 5.48 -10.96
N LEU A 164 -12.31 5.82 -9.84
CA LEU A 164 -12.77 4.87 -8.84
C LEU A 164 -13.81 3.90 -9.42
N ASN A 165 -14.72 4.40 -10.26
CA ASN A 165 -15.65 3.56 -11.01
C ASN A 165 -14.90 2.60 -11.94
N GLU A 166 -13.88 3.07 -12.67
CA GLU A 166 -13.05 2.21 -13.54
C GLU A 166 -12.36 1.08 -12.76
N ILE A 167 -11.66 1.37 -11.66
CA ILE A 167 -10.99 0.33 -10.84
C ILE A 167 -11.98 -0.57 -10.09
N ALA A 168 -13.17 -0.07 -9.76
CA ALA A 168 -14.21 -0.88 -9.15
C ALA A 168 -14.96 -1.77 -10.16
N GLY A 169 -14.87 -1.46 -11.46
CA GLY A 169 -15.57 -2.15 -12.54
C GLY A 169 -17.02 -1.67 -12.75
N PHE A 170 -17.30 -0.41 -12.40
CA PHE A 170 -18.61 0.23 -12.56
C PHE A 170 -18.71 1.07 -13.82
N GLN A 171 -19.92 1.55 -14.12
CA GLN A 171 -20.13 2.56 -15.15
C GLN A 171 -19.50 3.89 -14.72
N HIS A 172 -19.05 4.67 -15.70
CA HIS A 172 -18.27 5.89 -15.45
C HIS A 172 -19.00 6.91 -14.56
N ASP A 173 -20.32 6.95 -14.66
CA ASP A 173 -21.25 7.86 -13.99
C ASP A 173 -22.03 7.20 -12.84
N GLU A 174 -21.63 6.01 -12.40
CA GLU A 174 -22.25 5.35 -11.24
C GLU A 174 -22.11 6.22 -9.99
N ASP A 175 -23.20 6.36 -9.24
CA ASP A 175 -23.22 7.10 -7.97
C ASP A 175 -22.54 6.24 -6.87
N ILE A 176 -21.45 6.76 -6.30
CA ILE A 176 -20.65 6.07 -5.30
C ILE A 176 -20.46 6.93 -4.05
N GLU A 177 -20.44 6.28 -2.90
CA GLU A 177 -20.14 6.92 -1.62
C GLU A 177 -18.69 6.64 -1.21
N LEU A 178 -18.02 7.66 -0.69
CA LEU A 178 -16.60 7.65 -0.36
C LEU A 178 -16.42 7.92 1.13
N TYR A 179 -15.72 7.00 1.80
CA TYR A 179 -15.55 7.04 3.24
C TYR A 179 -14.09 6.88 3.65
N GLU A 180 -13.63 7.67 4.60
CA GLU A 180 -12.28 7.56 5.14
C GLU A 180 -12.21 6.51 6.26
N VAL A 181 -11.13 5.71 6.30
CA VAL A 181 -10.88 4.75 7.38
C VAL A 181 -10.03 5.38 8.47
N CYS A 182 -10.64 6.12 9.40
CA CYS A 182 -9.89 6.86 10.43
C CYS A 182 -9.58 6.06 11.71
N PHE A 183 -10.34 5.01 12.07
CA PHE A 183 -10.20 4.32 13.37
C PHE A 183 -10.51 2.81 13.31
N ASP A 184 -9.88 2.04 14.22
CA ASP A 184 -9.96 0.57 14.40
C ASP A 184 -11.31 0.03 14.88
N VAL A 185 -12.42 0.73 14.66
CA VAL A 185 -13.75 0.27 15.05
C VAL A 185 -14.74 0.60 13.94
N ILE A 186 -14.96 -0.33 13.02
CA ILE A 186 -16.28 -0.46 12.40
C ILE A 186 -17.10 -1.34 13.34
N ARG A 187 -17.86 -0.70 14.23
CA ARG A 187 -19.14 -1.30 14.60
C ARG A 187 -20.01 -1.16 13.36
N ILE A 188 -20.67 -2.23 12.95
CA ILE A 188 -21.76 -2.16 11.97
C ILE A 188 -22.74 -1.12 12.54
N GLY A 189 -22.74 0.10 11.98
CA GLY A 189 -23.48 1.26 12.50
C GLY A 189 -22.67 2.49 12.97
N VAL A 190 -21.43 2.74 12.51
CA VAL A 190 -20.70 3.99 12.84
C VAL A 190 -20.79 5.00 11.70
N GLU A 191 -21.13 6.24 12.07
CA GLU A 191 -21.20 7.42 11.20
C GLU A 191 -19.96 7.59 10.35
N PHE A 192 -20.19 7.70 9.05
CA PHE A 192 -19.15 7.99 8.09
C PHE A 192 -18.88 9.49 8.03
N PHE A 193 -17.62 9.90 8.20
CA PHE A 193 -17.26 11.31 8.10
C PHE A 193 -17.06 11.70 6.63
N PRO A 194 -17.75 12.76 6.14
CA PRO A 194 -17.47 13.30 4.82
C PRO A 194 -16.05 13.86 4.78
N PHE A 195 -15.35 13.58 3.69
CA PHE A 195 -14.00 14.05 3.36
C PHE A 195 -13.76 15.51 3.80
N LYS A 196 -13.09 15.71 4.95
CA LYS A 196 -12.77 17.04 5.48
C LYS A 196 -11.40 17.02 6.19
N LYS A 197 -10.41 17.61 5.50
CA LYS A 197 -9.12 18.18 5.98
C LYS A 197 -7.85 17.29 5.97
N SER A 198 -6.75 18.02 6.11
CA SER A 198 -5.34 17.81 5.71
C SER A 198 -4.72 16.45 5.97
N PHE A 199 -3.96 15.99 4.97
CA PHE A 199 -3.47 14.63 4.84
C PHE A 199 -2.05 14.41 5.36
N GLY A 200 -1.79 13.19 5.84
CA GLY A 200 -0.45 12.60 5.89
C GLY A 200 -0.08 11.93 4.55
N SER A 201 1.15 11.43 4.43
CA SER A 201 1.76 10.96 3.15
C SER A 201 1.06 9.78 2.45
N THR A 202 0.19 9.05 3.16
CA THR A 202 -0.56 7.88 2.69
C THR A 202 -1.89 7.78 3.44
N MET A 203 -2.97 7.37 2.77
CA MET A 203 -4.27 7.10 3.39
C MET A 203 -4.93 5.85 2.82
N THR A 204 -5.93 5.32 3.53
CA THR A 204 -6.79 4.25 3.03
C THR A 204 -8.22 4.69 3.16
N PHE A 205 -9.00 4.43 2.12
CA PHE A 205 -10.40 4.81 2.00
C PHE A 205 -11.24 3.54 1.79
N TYR A 206 -12.45 3.54 2.33
CA TYR A 206 -13.53 2.68 1.89
C TYR A 206 -14.24 3.35 0.71
N LEU A 207 -14.51 2.57 -0.32
CA LEU A 207 -15.49 2.85 -1.34
C LEU A 207 -16.75 2.08 -0.96
N TYR A 208 -17.86 2.79 -0.81
CA TYR A 208 -19.16 2.19 -0.56
C TYR A 208 -20.03 2.37 -1.79
N LEU A 209 -20.59 1.25 -2.24
CA LEU A 209 -21.54 1.27 -3.34
C LEU A 209 -22.91 1.66 -2.79
N CYS A 210 -23.41 2.84 -3.16
CA CYS A 210 -24.80 3.19 -2.91
C CYS A 210 -25.62 2.82 -4.15
N ARG A 211 -25.88 1.52 -4.35
CA ARG A 211 -26.96 1.13 -5.28
C ARG A 211 -28.28 1.50 -4.62
N LYS A 212 -28.99 2.46 -5.22
CA LYS A 212 -30.38 2.74 -4.88
C LYS A 212 -31.29 1.58 -5.27
#